data_AF-A0A8D5U572-F1
#
_entry.id   AF-A0A8D5U572-F1
#
_cell.length_a   1.000
_cell.length_b   1.000
_cell.length_c   1.000
_cell.angle_alpha   90.00
_cell.angle_beta   90.00
_cell.angle_gamma   90.00
#
_symmetry.space_group_name_H-M   'P 1'
#
loop_
_entity.id
_entity.type
_entity.pdbx_description
1 polymer ?
#
loop_
_entity_poly.entity_id
_entity_poly.type
_entity_poly.pdbx_seq_one_letter_code
_entity_poly.pdbx_strand_id
1 'polypeptide(L)'
;MQLSLIVLGLVILLGATHALEPDHVVAMRMMKGAKDYMVFGVTHGVGFALIAVPLILLFSYFQFYGILAGDIIAIGFALLLLYGEIKGKELEVSPKGSGVLQGAFAITPSKVMVAILAAEASLIVGMIYVALFIIVSSVSMLVVGLMLSFVPEKIEKAMNIIIALVTISYVVYNMIQLDVTR
;
A
#
# COMPACT_ATOMS: atom_id res chain seq x y z
N MET A 1 17.55 9.06 -0.37
CA MET A 1 17.31 9.45 1.04
C MET A 1 17.98 8.47 2.01
N GLN A 2 18.46 8.95 3.16
CA GLN A 2 18.85 8.09 4.30
C GLN A 2 17.61 7.43 4.93
N LEU A 3 17.80 6.30 5.60
CA LEU A 3 16.76 5.62 6.37
C LEU A 3 16.18 6.58 7.41
N SER A 4 14.88 6.91 7.29
CA SER A 4 14.20 7.83 8.20
C SER A 4 13.32 7.06 9.17
N LEU A 5 13.51 7.28 10.48
CA LEU A 5 12.67 6.69 11.51
C LEU A 5 11.19 7.10 11.38
N ILE A 6 10.94 8.31 10.88
CA ILE A 6 9.58 8.82 10.63
C ILE A 6 8.93 8.00 9.50
N VAL A 7 9.65 7.77 8.41
CA VAL A 7 9.14 7.00 7.27
C VAL A 7 8.95 5.53 7.65
N LEU A 8 9.87 4.96 8.44
CA LEU A 8 9.70 3.60 8.98
C LEU A 8 8.44 3.48 9.85
N GLY A 9 8.22 4.45 10.75
CA GLY A 9 7.01 4.51 11.56
C GLY A 9 5.75 4.61 10.71
N LEU A 10 5.77 5.41 9.64
CA LEU A 10 4.67 5.53 8.69
C LEU A 10 4.42 4.21 7.93
N VAL A 11 5.47 3.53 7.46
CA VAL A 11 5.34 2.22 6.79
C VAL A 11 4.76 1.16 7.72
N ILE A 12 5.17 1.14 8.99
CA ILE A 12 4.58 0.25 10.01
C ILE A 12 3.11 0.58 10.22
N LEU A 13 2.78 1.87 10.38
CA LEU A 13 1.38 2.29 10.57
C LEU A 13 0.52 1.91 9.37
N LEU A 14 0.99 2.18 8.15
CA LEU A 14 0.33 1.81 6.90
C LEU A 14 0.12 0.29 6.83
N GLY A 15 1.15 -0.51 7.12
CA GLY A 15 1.04 -1.97 7.15
C GLY A 15 0.04 -2.45 8.20
N ALA A 16 0.01 -1.80 9.37
CA ALA A 16 -0.90 -2.17 10.44
C ALA A 16 -2.37 -1.85 10.10
N THR A 17 -2.62 -0.67 9.51
CA THR A 17 -3.96 -0.25 9.07
C THR A 17 -4.40 -0.93 7.79
N HIS A 18 -3.47 -1.42 6.96
CA HIS A 18 -3.76 -2.14 5.70
C HIS A 18 -4.74 -3.28 5.92
N ALA A 19 -4.56 -4.05 7.00
CA ALA A 19 -5.45 -5.17 7.34
C ALA A 19 -6.91 -4.77 7.62
N LEU A 20 -7.18 -3.48 7.86
CA LEU A 20 -8.52 -2.93 8.10
C LEU A 20 -9.16 -2.36 6.83
N GLU A 21 -8.47 -2.42 5.68
CA GLU A 21 -9.10 -2.05 4.41
C GLU A 21 -10.31 -2.97 4.12
N PRO A 22 -11.42 -2.42 3.58
CA PRO A 22 -12.70 -3.11 3.47
C PRO A 22 -12.65 -4.44 2.73
N ASP A 23 -11.91 -4.48 1.62
CA ASP A 23 -11.72 -5.64 0.78
C ASP A 23 -11.05 -6.79 1.55
N HIS A 24 -10.07 -6.48 2.41
CA HIS A 24 -9.44 -7.46 3.29
C HIS A 24 -10.40 -7.94 4.38
N VAL A 25 -11.13 -7.03 5.03
CA VAL A 25 -12.07 -7.41 6.09
C VAL A 25 -13.17 -8.31 5.53
N VAL A 26 -13.75 -7.95 4.38
CA VAL A 26 -14.74 -8.76 3.67
C VAL A 26 -14.16 -10.10 3.25
N ALA A 27 -12.95 -10.13 2.68
CA ALA A 27 -12.28 -11.37 2.28
C ALA A 27 -12.02 -12.30 3.48
N MET A 28 -11.50 -11.76 4.59
CA MET A 28 -11.22 -12.53 5.79
C MET A 28 -12.49 -13.08 6.44
N ARG A 29 -13.63 -12.36 6.38
CA ARG A 29 -14.93 -12.87 6.85
C ARG A 29 -15.43 -14.10 6.09
N MET A 30 -14.94 -14.33 4.87
CA MET A 30 -15.28 -15.50 4.06
C MET A 30 -14.34 -16.70 4.28
N MET A 31 -13.26 -16.53 5.05
CA MET A 31 -12.24 -17.56 5.29
C MET A 31 -12.57 -18.44 6.50
N LYS A 32 -11.96 -19.63 6.58
CA LYS A 32 -12.37 -20.66 7.55
C LYS A 32 -11.53 -20.67 8.84
N GLY A 33 -10.41 -19.94 8.88
CA GLY A 33 -9.63 -19.81 10.11
C GLY A 33 -8.22 -19.24 9.93
N ALA A 34 -7.43 -19.31 10.99
CA ALA A 34 -6.12 -18.66 11.12
C ALA A 34 -5.13 -18.96 9.98
N LYS A 35 -5.12 -20.21 9.50
CA LYS A 35 -4.26 -20.63 8.38
C LYS A 35 -4.61 -19.86 7.11
N ASP A 36 -5.90 -19.68 6.83
CA ASP A 36 -6.37 -18.98 5.65
C ASP A 36 -6.05 -17.48 5.73
N TYR A 37 -6.16 -16.86 6.92
CA TYR A 37 -5.75 -15.47 7.15
C TYR A 37 -4.25 -15.27 6.89
N MET A 38 -3.41 -16.19 7.38
CA MET A 38 -1.97 -16.12 7.18
C MET A 38 -1.61 -16.31 5.70
N VAL A 39 -2.22 -17.29 5.02
CA VAL A 39 -2.02 -17.50 3.58
C VAL A 39 -2.47 -16.27 2.79
N PHE A 40 -3.60 -15.66 3.16
CA PHE A 40 -4.08 -14.44 2.55
C PHE A 40 -3.06 -13.31 2.73
N GLY A 41 -2.62 -13.02 3.96
CA GLY A 41 -1.63 -11.97 4.22
C GLY A 41 -0.33 -12.15 3.45
N VAL A 42 0.23 -13.36 3.44
CA VAL A 42 1.48 -13.65 2.73
C VAL A 42 1.29 -13.55 1.21
N THR A 43 0.26 -14.18 0.65
CA THR A 43 0.02 -14.11 -0.81
C THR A 43 -0.27 -12.68 -1.26
N HIS A 44 -0.93 -11.90 -0.41
CA HIS A 44 -1.20 -10.50 -0.65
C HIS A 44 0.06 -9.63 -0.62
N GLY A 45 0.94 -9.86 0.34
CA GLY A 45 2.25 -9.22 0.39
C GLY A 45 3.16 -9.61 -0.79
N VAL A 46 3.14 -10.87 -1.21
CA VAL A 46 3.87 -11.34 -2.40
C VAL A 46 3.33 -10.67 -3.68
N GLY A 47 2.01 -10.59 -3.84
CA GLY A 47 1.39 -9.89 -4.96
C GLY A 47 1.80 -8.41 -5.02
N PHE A 48 1.86 -7.75 -3.87
CA PHE A 48 2.39 -6.38 -3.78
C PHE A 48 3.87 -6.31 -4.18
N ALA A 49 4.73 -7.21 -3.69
CA ALA A 49 6.16 -7.22 -4.04
C ALA A 49 6.38 -7.38 -5.56
N LEU A 50 5.57 -8.21 -6.23
CA LEU A 50 5.63 -8.40 -7.68
C LEU A 50 5.35 -7.13 -8.48
N ILE A 51 4.64 -6.16 -7.91
CA ILE A 51 4.37 -4.86 -8.54
C ILE A 51 5.40 -3.82 -8.07
N ALA A 52 5.63 -3.73 -6.76
CA ALA A 52 6.46 -2.70 -6.14
C ALA A 52 7.94 -2.86 -6.50
N VAL A 53 8.48 -4.08 -6.53
CA VAL A 53 9.90 -4.31 -6.81
C VAL A 53 10.28 -3.89 -8.25
N PRO A 54 9.54 -4.29 -9.30
CA PRO A 54 9.80 -3.77 -10.64
C PRO A 54 9.71 -2.25 -10.73
N LEU A 55 8.75 -1.63 -10.04
CA LEU A 55 8.66 -0.17 -9.98
C LEU A 55 9.91 0.45 -9.35
N ILE A 56 10.34 -0.02 -8.18
CA ILE A 56 11.53 0.48 -7.49
C ILE A 56 12.78 0.32 -8.37
N LEU A 57 12.93 -0.82 -9.06
CA LEU A 57 14.04 -1.04 -9.98
C LEU A 57 14.00 -0.06 -11.17
N LEU A 58 12.82 0.15 -11.75
CA LEU A 58 12.60 1.09 -12.85
C LEU A 58 12.93 2.52 -12.43
N PHE A 59 12.44 2.97 -11.26
CA PHE A 59 12.74 4.29 -10.72
C PHE A 59 14.20 4.46 -10.35
N SER A 60 14.83 3.46 -9.72
CA SER A 60 16.26 3.49 -9.41
C SER A 60 17.10 3.62 -10.68
N TYR A 61 16.67 2.99 -11.77
CA TYR A 61 17.31 3.14 -13.08
C TYR A 61 17.13 4.56 -13.65
N PHE A 62 15.93 5.15 -13.55
CA PHE A 62 15.70 6.52 -14.07
C PHE A 62 16.27 7.64 -13.19
N GLN A 63 16.31 7.47 -11.88
CA GLN A 63 16.98 8.42 -10.97
C GLN A 63 18.48 8.51 -11.26
N PHE A 64 19.10 7.41 -11.71
CA PHE A 64 20.48 7.42 -12.19
C PHE A 64 20.69 8.38 -13.39
N TYR A 65 19.64 8.65 -14.18
CA TYR A 65 19.67 9.59 -15.30
C TYR A 65 19.12 11.00 -14.95
N GLY A 66 18.83 11.29 -13.68
CA GLY A 66 18.46 12.63 -13.21
C GLY A 66 17.08 13.15 -13.66
N ILE A 67 16.14 12.26 -14.02
CA ILE A 67 14.84 12.66 -14.59
C ILE A 67 13.78 12.87 -13.49
N LEU A 68 12.99 13.94 -13.62
CA LEU A 68 11.70 14.26 -12.94
C LEU A 68 10.60 13.16 -13.07
N ALA A 69 10.94 11.96 -13.52
CA ALA A 69 10.02 10.85 -13.76
C ALA A 69 9.39 10.33 -12.45
N GLY A 70 10.11 10.48 -11.32
CA GLY A 70 9.64 10.24 -9.95
C GLY A 70 8.27 10.87 -9.70
N ASP A 71 8.25 12.20 -9.81
CA ASP A 71 7.09 13.03 -9.46
C ASP A 71 5.91 12.78 -10.39
N ILE A 72 6.16 12.62 -11.71
CA ILE A 72 5.11 12.38 -12.70
C ILE A 72 4.42 11.03 -12.47
N ILE A 73 5.19 9.99 -12.16
CA ILE A 73 4.61 8.66 -11.92
C ILE A 73 3.93 8.64 -10.55
N ALA A 74 4.48 9.30 -9.52
CA ALA A 74 3.84 9.43 -8.22
C ALA A 74 2.49 10.17 -8.33
N ILE A 75 2.43 11.27 -9.10
CA ILE A 75 1.18 11.99 -9.41
C ILE A 75 0.22 11.11 -10.19
N GLY A 76 0.72 10.37 -11.19
CA GLY A 76 -0.08 9.42 -11.97
C GLY A 76 -0.76 8.38 -11.08
N PHE A 77 -0.02 7.78 -10.15
CA PHE A 77 -0.55 6.82 -9.18
C PHE A 77 -1.51 7.46 -8.16
N ALA A 78 -1.20 8.66 -7.67
CA ALA A 78 -2.08 9.39 -6.76
C ALA A 78 -3.44 9.73 -7.41
N LEU A 79 -3.45 10.13 -8.68
CA LEU A 79 -4.67 10.36 -9.46
C LEU A 79 -5.45 9.06 -9.71
N LEU A 80 -4.74 7.95 -9.98
CA LEU A 80 -5.33 6.64 -10.17
C LEU A 80 -6.06 6.16 -8.90
N LEU A 81 -5.42 6.32 -7.74
CA LEU A 81 -5.98 6.01 -6.42
C LEU A 81 -7.22 6.86 -6.12
N LEU A 82 -7.12 8.18 -6.32
CA LEU A 82 -8.22 9.10 -6.08
C LEU A 82 -9.44 8.74 -6.95
N TYR A 83 -9.20 8.37 -8.21
CA TYR A 83 -10.24 7.90 -9.10
C TYR A 83 -10.89 6.59 -8.62
N GLY A 84 -10.08 5.62 -8.19
CA GLY A 84 -10.56 4.35 -7.65
C GLY A 84 -11.44 4.54 -6.40
N GLU A 85 -10.99 5.39 -5.48
CA GLU A 85 -11.71 5.72 -4.24
C GLU A 85 -13.04 6.43 -4.52
N ILE A 86 -13.05 7.45 -5.40
CA ILE A 86 -14.28 8.18 -5.78
C ILE A 86 -15.30 7.24 -6.44
N LYS A 87 -14.84 6.26 -7.22
CA LYS A 87 -15.72 5.33 -7.93
C LYS A 87 -16.11 4.11 -7.09
N GLY A 88 -15.53 3.95 -5.89
CA GLY A 88 -15.67 2.72 -5.10
C GLY A 88 -15.26 1.48 -5.90
N LYS A 89 -14.28 1.64 -6.79
CA LYS A 89 -13.77 0.58 -7.66
C LYS A 89 -12.26 0.50 -7.47
N GLU A 90 -11.79 -0.62 -6.95
CA GLU A 90 -10.37 -0.91 -6.91
C GLU A 90 -9.86 -1.21 -8.31
N LEU A 91 -8.64 -0.76 -8.59
CA LEU A 91 -7.94 -1.11 -9.81
C LEU A 91 -7.33 -2.51 -9.62
N GLU A 92 -8.04 -3.49 -10.16
CA GLU A 92 -7.62 -4.88 -10.19
C GLU A 92 -6.82 -5.18 -11.46
N VAL A 93 -5.60 -5.69 -11.29
CA VAL A 93 -4.75 -6.16 -12.41
C VAL A 93 -4.86 -7.69 -12.58
N SER A 94 -5.82 -8.35 -11.93
CA SER A 94 -5.88 -9.82 -11.84
C SER A 94 -6.75 -10.50 -12.91
N PRO A 95 -6.54 -11.81 -13.15
CA PRO A 95 -7.50 -12.64 -13.87
C PRO A 95 -8.81 -12.75 -13.07
N LYS A 96 -9.95 -12.70 -13.75
CA LYS A 96 -11.27 -12.93 -13.14
C LYS A 96 -11.36 -14.36 -12.59
N GLY A 97 -11.78 -14.54 -11.34
CA GLY A 97 -12.25 -15.85 -10.83
C GLY A 97 -11.65 -16.39 -9.54
N SER A 98 -10.68 -15.71 -8.90
CA SER A 98 -10.15 -16.12 -7.58
C SER A 98 -10.04 -14.90 -6.67
N GLY A 99 -10.87 -14.84 -5.62
CA GLY A 99 -10.86 -13.72 -4.65
C GLY A 99 -9.51 -13.55 -3.94
N VAL A 100 -8.74 -14.63 -3.78
CA VAL A 100 -7.39 -14.59 -3.19
C VAL A 100 -6.37 -13.97 -4.16
N LEU A 101 -6.43 -14.33 -5.44
CA LEU A 101 -5.57 -13.73 -6.46
C LEU A 101 -5.99 -12.29 -6.79
N GLN A 102 -7.29 -11.99 -6.75
CA GLN A 102 -7.80 -10.62 -6.86
C GLN A 102 -7.25 -9.74 -5.75
N GLY A 103 -7.41 -10.16 -4.48
CA GLY A 103 -6.85 -9.42 -3.35
C GLY A 103 -5.35 -9.24 -3.49
N ALA A 104 -4.60 -10.27 -3.89
CA ALA A 104 -3.15 -10.19 -3.98
C ALA A 104 -2.64 -9.11 -4.96
N PHE A 105 -3.33 -8.90 -6.07
CA PHE A 105 -2.98 -7.89 -7.07
C PHE A 105 -3.83 -6.60 -6.99
N ALA A 106 -4.67 -6.46 -5.97
CA ALA A 106 -5.43 -5.24 -5.74
C ALA A 106 -4.47 -4.08 -5.44
N ILE A 107 -4.65 -2.96 -6.13
CA ILE A 107 -3.91 -1.72 -5.90
C ILE A 107 -4.70 -0.89 -4.90
N THR A 108 -4.23 -0.86 -3.65
CA THR A 108 -4.87 -0.10 -2.57
C THR A 108 -4.06 1.15 -2.20
N PRO A 109 -4.68 2.16 -1.55
CA PRO A 109 -4.01 3.43 -1.23
C PRO A 109 -2.72 3.25 -0.42
N SER A 110 -2.71 2.35 0.55
CA SER A 110 -1.55 2.08 1.42
C SER A 110 -0.40 1.42 0.64
N LYS A 111 -0.65 0.41 -0.21
CA LYS A 111 0.36 -0.21 -1.09
C LYS A 111 1.04 0.81 -1.99
N VAL A 112 0.23 1.67 -2.61
CA VAL A 112 0.75 2.72 -3.50
C VAL A 112 1.56 3.73 -2.72
N MET A 113 1.10 4.16 -1.55
CA MET A 113 1.85 5.06 -0.69
C MET A 113 3.22 4.46 -0.32
N VAL A 114 3.27 3.18 0.06
CA VAL A 114 4.53 2.47 0.33
C VAL A 114 5.40 2.37 -0.93
N ALA A 115 4.82 2.13 -2.10
CA ALA A 115 5.56 2.08 -3.36
C ALA A 115 6.19 3.44 -3.70
N ILE A 116 5.48 4.56 -3.47
CA ILE A 116 6.01 5.92 -3.65
C ILE A 116 7.18 6.16 -2.68
N LEU A 117 6.96 5.91 -1.39
CA LEU A 117 8.00 6.06 -0.36
C LEU A 117 9.24 5.21 -0.66
N ALA A 118 9.04 4.01 -1.21
CA ALA A 118 10.13 3.12 -1.59
C ALA A 118 10.85 3.58 -2.86
N ALA A 119 10.15 4.15 -3.83
CA ALA A 119 10.72 4.68 -5.07
C ALA A 119 11.53 5.98 -4.86
N GLU A 120 11.16 6.80 -3.88
CA GLU A 120 11.91 7.99 -3.47
C GLU A 120 13.15 7.67 -2.60
N ALA A 121 13.22 6.44 -2.08
CA ALA A 121 14.35 5.97 -1.28
C ALA A 121 15.50 5.43 -2.16
N SER A 122 16.66 5.16 -1.54
CA SER A 122 17.67 4.35 -2.23
C SER A 122 17.16 2.92 -2.41
N LEU A 123 17.64 2.21 -3.45
CA LEU A 123 17.18 0.85 -3.77
C LEU A 123 17.08 -0.06 -2.55
N ILE A 124 18.13 -0.13 -1.73
CA ILE A 124 18.17 -0.98 -0.53
C ILE A 124 17.12 -0.54 0.49
N VAL A 125 16.97 0.76 0.72
CA VAL A 125 15.99 1.30 1.68
C VAL A 125 14.56 1.10 1.18
N GLY A 126 14.30 1.27 -0.12
CA GLY A 126 12.99 0.99 -0.71
C GLY A 126 12.59 -0.48 -0.58
N MET A 127 13.53 -1.41 -0.78
CA MET A 127 13.29 -2.83 -0.56
C MET A 127 12.98 -3.13 0.92
N ILE A 128 13.65 -2.45 1.86
CA ILE A 128 13.35 -2.56 3.29
C ILE A 128 11.93 -2.08 3.59
N TYR A 129 11.47 -0.97 3.01
CA TYR A 129 10.11 -0.47 3.21
C TYR A 129 9.07 -1.45 2.70
N VAL A 130 9.26 -2.03 1.52
CA VAL A 130 8.36 -3.06 0.97
C VAL A 130 8.33 -4.30 1.87
N ALA A 131 9.49 -4.81 2.27
CA ALA A 131 9.57 -5.99 3.14
C ALA A 131 8.92 -5.74 4.50
N LEU A 132 9.17 -4.57 5.10
CA LEU A 132 8.58 -4.19 6.39
C LEU A 132 7.06 -4.07 6.30
N PHE A 133 6.54 -3.43 5.26
CA PHE A 133 5.11 -3.35 5.01
C PHE A 133 4.49 -4.74 4.91
N ILE A 134 5.08 -5.64 4.11
CA ILE A 134 4.59 -7.02 3.91
C ILE A 134 4.55 -7.79 5.22
N ILE A 135 5.60 -7.71 6.04
CA ILE A 135 5.67 -8.41 7.32
C ILE A 135 4.58 -7.88 8.26
N VAL A 136 4.51 -6.56 8.44
CA VAL A 136 3.56 -5.94 9.35
C VAL A 136 2.13 -6.19 8.89
N SER A 137 1.83 -6.01 7.60
CA SER A 137 0.49 -6.23 7.04
C SER A 137 0.06 -7.69 7.14
N SER A 138 0.96 -8.65 6.91
CA SER A 138 0.65 -10.08 7.03
C SER A 138 0.32 -10.45 8.48
N VAL A 139 1.11 -9.96 9.44
CA VAL A 139 0.84 -10.16 10.87
C VAL A 139 -0.47 -9.49 11.27
N SER A 140 -0.71 -8.26 10.84
CA SER A 140 -1.94 -7.55 11.13
C SER A 140 -3.17 -8.22 10.52
N MET A 141 -3.10 -8.78 9.31
CA MET A 141 -4.21 -9.55 8.74
C MET A 141 -4.51 -10.80 9.56
N LEU A 142 -3.50 -11.50 10.07
CA LEU A 142 -3.72 -12.62 10.99
C LEU A 142 -4.42 -12.15 12.27
N VAL A 143 -3.96 -11.05 12.88
CA VAL A 143 -4.54 -10.50 14.12
C VAL A 143 -5.98 -10.03 13.89
N VAL A 144 -6.22 -9.22 12.84
CA VAL A 144 -7.55 -8.72 12.48
C VAL A 144 -8.49 -9.88 12.13
N GLY A 145 -8.02 -10.87 11.36
CA GLY A 145 -8.76 -12.09 11.05
C GLY A 145 -9.21 -12.86 12.30
N LEU A 146 -8.35 -12.97 13.30
CA LEU A 146 -8.68 -13.58 14.60
C LEU A 146 -9.63 -12.72 15.45
N MET A 147 -9.68 -11.41 15.21
CA MET A 147 -10.49 -10.45 15.96
C MET A 147 -11.69 -9.91 15.18
N LEU A 148 -12.09 -10.55 14.07
CA LEU A 148 -13.17 -10.08 13.19
C LEU A 148 -14.48 -9.79 13.91
N SER A 149 -14.79 -10.53 14.98
CA SER A 149 -15.98 -10.30 15.82
C SER A 149 -16.04 -8.91 16.46
N PHE A 150 -14.90 -8.22 16.55
CA PHE A 150 -14.77 -6.87 17.10
C PHE A 150 -14.67 -5.79 16.03
N VAL A 151 -14.60 -6.14 14.74
CA VAL A 151 -14.46 -5.19 13.62
C VAL A 151 -15.84 -4.84 13.07
N PRO A 152 -16.35 -3.61 13.28
CA PRO A 152 -17.68 -3.21 12.82
C PRO A 152 -17.73 -3.05 11.30
N GLU A 153 -18.79 -3.57 10.67
CA GLU A 153 -19.02 -3.50 9.21
C GLU A 153 -19.04 -2.07 8.65
N LYS A 154 -19.38 -1.08 9.48
CA LYS A 154 -19.54 0.32 9.05
C LYS A 154 -18.23 1.12 9.08
N ILE A 155 -17.15 0.59 9.66
CA ILE A 155 -15.84 1.29 9.76
C ILE A 155 -15.08 1.27 8.44
N GLU A 156 -15.35 0.29 7.59
CA GLU A 156 -14.73 0.04 6.29
C GLU A 156 -14.65 1.31 5.41
N LYS A 157 -15.80 1.95 5.13
CA LYS A 157 -15.84 3.11 4.23
C LYS A 157 -15.17 4.36 4.81
N ALA A 158 -15.16 4.52 6.13
CA ALA A 158 -14.55 5.68 6.79
C ALA A 158 -13.02 5.58 6.80
N MET A 159 -12.48 4.37 6.96
CA MET A 159 -11.03 4.13 6.94
C MET A 159 -10.40 4.44 5.59
N ASN A 160 -11.01 4.03 4.48
CA ASN A 160 -10.47 4.34 3.14
C ASN A 160 -10.37 5.84 2.86
N ILE A 161 -11.42 6.60 3.22
CA ILE A 161 -11.42 8.06 3.06
C ILE A 161 -10.30 8.69 3.90
N ILE A 162 -10.09 8.24 5.13
CA ILE A 162 -9.03 8.76 6.01
C ILE A 162 -7.65 8.46 5.42
N ILE A 163 -7.39 7.22 4.98
CA ILE A 163 -6.10 6.83 4.39
C ILE A 163 -5.84 7.64 3.12
N ALA A 164 -6.83 7.76 2.23
CA ALA A 164 -6.71 8.55 1.00
C ALA A 164 -6.37 10.03 1.29
N LEU A 165 -7.05 10.65 2.26
CA LEU A 165 -6.78 12.04 2.66
C LEU A 165 -5.38 12.22 3.25
N VAL A 166 -4.90 11.28 4.07
CA VAL A 166 -3.55 11.30 4.63
C VAL A 166 -2.51 11.18 3.52
N THR A 167 -2.69 10.27 2.57
CA THR A 167 -1.81 10.10 1.41
C THR A 167 -1.75 11.38 0.57
N ILE A 168 -2.90 11.97 0.23
CA ILE A 168 -2.95 13.23 -0.53
C ILE A 168 -2.23 14.35 0.23
N SER A 169 -2.51 14.49 1.53
CA SER A 169 -1.91 15.53 2.36
C SER A 169 -0.39 15.40 2.44
N TYR A 170 0.12 14.18 2.56
CA TYR A 170 1.56 13.91 2.57
C TYR A 170 2.22 14.23 1.23
N VAL A 171 1.62 13.79 0.12
CA VAL A 171 2.13 14.08 -1.23
C VAL A 171 2.17 15.59 -1.48
N VAL A 172 1.09 16.31 -1.14
CA VAL A 172 1.02 17.77 -1.26
C VAL A 172 2.07 18.46 -0.38
N TYR A 173 2.24 18.02 0.86
CA TYR A 173 3.28 18.56 1.76
C TYR A 173 4.69 18.39 1.18
N ASN A 174 5.01 17.21 0.64
CA ASN A 174 6.30 16.96 -0.02
C ASN A 174 6.49 17.87 -1.24
N MET A 175 5.45 18.07 -2.06
CA MET A 175 5.51 18.99 -3.20
C MET A 175 5.79 20.44 -2.77
N ILE A 176 5.13 20.93 -1.71
CA ILE A 176 5.34 22.30 -1.21
C ILE A 176 6.75 22.46 -0.62
N GLN A 177 7.26 21.47 0.12
CA GLN A 177 8.63 21.50 0.66
C GLN A 177 9.70 21.48 -0.45
N LEU A 178 9.45 20.75 -1.55
CA LEU A 178 10.30 20.75 -2.74
C LEU A 178 10.36 22.11 -3.46
N ASP A 179 9.30 22.92 -3.38
CA ASP A 179 9.28 24.30 -3.91
C ASP A 179 9.95 25.33 -2.98
N VAL A 180 9.95 25.11 -1.66
CA VAL A 180 10.58 26.03 -0.68
C VAL A 180 12.09 25.85 -0.56
N THR A 181 12.63 24.70 -0.98
CA THR A 181 14.05 24.35 -0.87
C THR A 181 14.83 24.43 -2.20
N ARG A 182 14.21 24.98 -3.26
CA ARG A 182 14.85 25.36 -4.52
C ARG A 182 15.17 26.84 -4.59
#